data_AF-A0A0Q0CAJ2-F1
#
_entry.id   AF-A0A0Q0CAJ2-F1
#
_cell.length_a   1.000
_cell.length_b   1.000
_cell.length_c   1.000
_cell.angle_alpha   90.00
_cell.angle_beta   90.00
_cell.angle_gamma   90.00
#
_symmetry.space_group_name_H-M   'P 1'
#
loop_
_entity.id
_entity.type
_entity.pdbx_description
1 polymer ?
#
loop_
_entity_poly.entity_id
_entity_poly.type
_entity_poly.pdbx_seq_one_letter_code
_entity_poly.pdbx_strand_id
1 'polypeptide(L)'
;MKLNPLMAAGMGLGFTLLWACPTLAALTEEQNFGIEVKATAQAEDDRDLGTRSGGDVNGVGLDLRPWVYGERGNWSGYAMGQVVTATDTIQTDPLEQSNSDGSGTQTSRGTASEREVDKSYAALREFWIGYSGFTPYPGEILKVGRQRLRNDDGQWHDTNIEAINWNFDTTLLRAELGAAQRFSEYRTDLTELAPDDEDRKHLFGSASYQWTPGHWAGVRAHYSHDDGKLKSQGEQLDDLDKTSNGNLTWLGLQADSDAYNYRNTTPLNYWGSLTWLNGTRDEIGVTSAGNDQFIAGEKNDRDMNGWATDLGLRLRLDPQWQVGAAYSRASKDYVQNGLESNRSNWTGTRSRIHRFGEAFQGEMANVESGSLFASWQMNEEYDASLIYHKFRRVDGNTGIGGSGINAVRENGNSNTFSSLPLEDGRKDLGQEMDLVVTKYFKQGLLPASLSQSFDEPSALVRLRAGVFKPGDAYHNGVDEYMHRAVVDVIWRF
;
A
#
# COMPACT_ATOMS: atom_id res chain seq x y z
N MET A 1 -30.35 13.31 20.31
CA MET A 1 -30.16 14.52 21.16
C MET A 1 -29.48 15.58 20.31
N LYS A 2 -30.06 16.77 20.16
CA LYS A 2 -29.42 17.90 19.45
C LYS A 2 -28.52 18.65 20.43
N LEU A 3 -27.20 18.57 20.26
CA LEU A 3 -26.24 19.32 21.06
C LEU A 3 -26.32 20.81 20.71
N ASN A 4 -26.23 21.66 21.75
CA ASN A 4 -26.29 23.11 21.64
C ASN A 4 -25.03 23.65 20.91
N PRO A 5 -25.16 24.56 19.92
CA PRO A 5 -24.03 25.11 19.16
C PRO A 5 -22.90 25.72 20.02
N LEU A 6 -23.22 26.22 21.23
CA LEU A 6 -22.19 26.70 22.17
C LEU A 6 -21.39 25.56 22.85
N MET A 7 -21.98 24.38 23.02
CA MET A 7 -21.25 23.20 23.50
C MET A 7 -20.42 22.55 22.38
N ALA A 8 -20.88 22.59 21.12
CA ALA A 8 -20.09 22.16 19.97
C ALA A 8 -18.85 23.06 19.77
N ALA A 9 -19.02 24.38 19.89
CA ALA A 9 -17.91 25.32 19.87
C ALA A 9 -16.98 25.18 21.10
N GLY A 10 -17.54 24.89 22.28
CA GLY A 10 -16.77 24.66 23.51
C GLY A 10 -15.93 23.37 23.48
N MET A 11 -16.42 22.30 22.87
CA MET A 11 -15.64 21.08 22.62
C MET A 11 -14.55 21.32 21.56
N GLY A 12 -14.85 22.05 20.48
CA GLY A 12 -13.86 22.43 19.47
C GLY A 12 -12.73 23.32 20.05
N LEU A 13 -13.08 24.29 20.91
CA LEU A 13 -12.11 25.18 21.54
C LEU A 13 -11.30 24.50 22.66
N GLY A 14 -11.93 23.61 23.45
CA GLY A 14 -11.24 22.78 24.43
C GLY A 14 -10.25 21.80 23.79
N PHE A 15 -10.60 21.22 22.63
CA PHE A 15 -9.70 20.41 21.81
C PHE A 15 -8.51 21.23 21.29
N THR A 16 -8.74 22.45 20.76
CA THR A 16 -7.64 23.31 20.30
C THR A 16 -6.70 23.74 21.43
N LEU A 17 -7.18 23.90 22.67
CA LEU A 17 -6.34 24.29 23.81
C LEU A 17 -5.49 23.13 24.37
N LEU A 18 -6.00 21.89 24.35
CA LEU A 18 -5.20 20.70 24.67
C LEU A 18 -4.13 20.42 23.60
N TRP A 19 -4.42 20.74 22.33
CA TRP A 19 -3.52 20.55 21.19
C TRP A 19 -2.55 21.72 20.96
N ALA A 20 -2.82 22.90 21.53
CA ALA A 20 -1.96 24.08 21.44
C ALA A 20 -0.85 24.13 22.50
N CYS A 21 -0.77 23.16 23.41
CA CYS A 21 0.29 23.06 24.42
C CYS A 21 1.54 22.38 23.83
N PRO A 22 2.65 23.11 23.58
CA PRO A 22 3.85 22.55 22.96
C PRO A 22 4.64 21.58 23.84
N THR A 23 4.18 21.34 25.08
CA THR A 23 4.87 20.59 26.13
C THR A 23 4.52 19.10 26.16
N LEU A 24 3.51 18.65 25.40
CA LEU A 24 3.03 17.25 25.41
C LEU A 24 3.54 16.38 24.25
N ALA A 25 4.33 16.93 23.33
CA ALA A 25 4.77 16.25 22.11
C ALA A 25 6.31 16.05 22.05
N ALA A 26 6.94 15.71 23.17
CA ALA A 26 8.39 15.48 23.23
C ALA A 26 8.67 13.99 23.46
N LEU A 27 8.99 13.27 22.38
CA LEU A 27 9.55 11.91 22.47
C LEU A 27 11.02 12.02 22.90
N THR A 28 11.42 11.34 23.99
CA THR A 28 12.81 11.25 24.45
C THR A 28 13.43 9.92 24.03
N GLU A 29 14.77 9.86 23.95
CA GLU A 29 15.55 8.64 23.59
C GLU A 29 15.30 7.42 24.51
N GLU A 30 14.60 7.61 25.64
CA GLU A 30 14.31 6.58 26.65
C GLU A 30 12.80 6.25 26.78
N GLN A 31 11.97 6.59 25.79
CA GLN A 31 10.55 6.26 25.87
C GLN A 31 10.29 4.80 25.49
N ASN A 32 9.94 4.01 26.51
CA ASN A 32 9.54 2.61 26.39
C ASN A 32 8.08 2.45 25.95
N PHE A 33 7.32 3.53 25.78
CA PHE A 33 5.93 3.47 25.32
C PHE A 33 5.48 4.83 24.78
N GLY A 34 4.40 4.82 24.01
CA GLY A 34 3.72 6.01 23.56
C GLY A 34 2.40 5.66 22.90
N ILE A 35 1.73 6.68 22.35
CA ILE A 35 0.50 6.49 21.57
C ILE A 35 0.49 7.40 20.36
N GLU A 36 0.22 6.81 19.19
CA GLU A 36 -0.15 7.57 17.99
C GLU A 36 -1.67 7.71 17.93
N VAL A 37 -2.13 8.94 17.71
CA VAL A 37 -3.54 9.31 17.54
C VAL A 37 -3.71 9.85 16.14
N LYS A 38 -4.51 9.18 15.33
CA LYS A 38 -4.79 9.56 13.95
C LYS A 38 -6.28 9.81 13.76
N ALA A 39 -6.66 11.01 13.37
CA ALA A 39 -7.99 11.30 12.85
C ALA A 39 -7.94 11.33 11.32
N THR A 40 -8.84 10.62 10.66
CA THR A 40 -8.90 10.49 9.20
C THR A 40 -10.27 10.92 8.72
N ALA A 41 -10.32 11.74 7.67
CA ALA A 41 -11.53 11.98 6.90
C ALA A 41 -11.29 11.51 5.47
N GLN A 42 -12.21 10.73 4.91
CA GLN A 42 -12.15 10.23 3.54
C GLN A 42 -13.41 10.62 2.77
N ALA A 43 -13.22 11.10 1.55
CA ALA A 43 -14.23 11.28 0.53
C ALA A 43 -13.80 10.50 -0.72
N GLU A 44 -14.65 9.60 -1.20
CA GLU A 44 -14.45 8.80 -2.41
C GLU A 44 -15.78 8.69 -3.12
N ASP A 45 -15.81 9.02 -4.42
CA ASP A 45 -17.00 9.03 -5.27
C ASP A 45 -16.55 9.07 -6.75
N ASP A 46 -16.84 8.04 -7.57
CA ASP A 46 -17.34 6.71 -7.21
C ASP A 46 -16.32 5.64 -7.59
N ARG A 47 -15.96 4.77 -6.63
CA ARG A 47 -15.02 3.67 -6.80
C ARG A 47 -15.40 2.73 -7.95
N ASP A 48 -16.70 2.57 -8.21
CA ASP A 48 -17.20 1.72 -9.29
C ASP A 48 -17.64 2.49 -10.54
N LEU A 49 -17.35 3.78 -10.60
CA LEU A 49 -17.65 4.67 -11.73
C LEU A 49 -19.16 4.73 -12.07
N GLY A 50 -20.03 4.69 -11.06
CA GLY A 50 -21.48 4.84 -11.24
C GLY A 50 -22.16 3.60 -11.79
N THR A 51 -21.51 2.44 -11.69
CA THR A 51 -22.01 1.18 -12.26
C THR A 51 -22.90 0.39 -11.32
N ARG A 52 -22.90 0.71 -10.02
CA ARG A 52 -23.87 0.19 -9.03
C ARG A 52 -24.32 1.29 -8.07
N SER A 53 -25.33 0.97 -7.26
CA SER A 53 -25.64 1.79 -6.08
C SER A 53 -24.66 1.46 -4.95
N GLY A 54 -23.95 2.45 -4.43
CA GLY A 54 -22.91 2.27 -3.40
C GLY A 54 -21.57 2.79 -3.92
N GLY A 55 -20.45 2.21 -3.47
CA GLY A 55 -19.12 2.56 -4.00
C GLY A 55 -18.54 3.87 -3.46
N ASP A 56 -19.38 4.77 -2.99
CA ASP A 56 -18.99 5.99 -2.31
C ASP A 56 -18.53 5.75 -0.88
N VAL A 57 -17.55 6.53 -0.43
CA VAL A 57 -17.12 6.59 0.96
C VAL A 57 -17.11 8.04 1.40
N ASN A 58 -17.88 8.39 2.43
CA ASN A 58 -17.80 9.70 3.07
C ASN A 58 -17.85 9.55 4.58
N GLY A 59 -16.68 9.51 5.20
CA GLY A 59 -16.56 9.16 6.60
C GLY A 59 -15.42 9.85 7.31
N VAL A 60 -15.55 9.89 8.64
CA VAL A 60 -14.51 10.34 9.56
C VAL A 60 -14.27 9.24 10.58
N GLY A 61 -13.01 9.01 10.91
CA GLY A 61 -12.61 7.99 11.87
C GLY A 61 -11.45 8.43 12.75
N LEU A 62 -11.33 7.76 13.88
CA LEU A 62 -10.28 7.88 14.86
C LEU A 62 -9.57 6.53 14.99
N ASP A 63 -8.25 6.55 14.87
CA ASP A 63 -7.35 5.42 14.95
C ASP A 63 -6.32 5.68 16.06
N LEU A 64 -6.33 4.84 17.09
CA LEU A 64 -5.47 4.93 18.26
C LEU A 64 -4.48 3.76 18.27
N ARG A 65 -3.19 4.06 18.28
CA ARG A 65 -2.11 3.08 18.18
C ARG A 65 -1.16 3.17 19.37
N PRO A 66 -1.53 2.57 20.52
CA PRO A 66 -0.62 2.46 21.64
C PRO A 66 0.53 1.52 21.29
N TRP A 67 1.75 1.88 21.70
CA TRP A 67 2.93 1.07 21.46
C TRP A 67 3.83 1.01 22.70
N VAL A 68 4.60 -0.07 22.78
CA VAL A 68 5.60 -0.34 23.82
C VAL A 68 6.88 -0.85 23.17
N TYR A 69 8.01 -0.38 23.66
CA TYR A 69 9.35 -0.76 23.23
C TYR A 69 10.22 -1.04 24.45
N GLY A 70 11.12 -2.00 24.36
CA GLY A 70 12.12 -2.25 25.38
C GLY A 70 13.39 -2.83 24.77
N GLU A 71 14.54 -2.39 25.30
CA GLU A 71 15.85 -2.85 24.85
C GLU A 71 16.71 -3.25 26.06
N ARG A 72 17.44 -4.36 25.91
CA ARG A 72 18.37 -4.86 26.94
C ARG A 72 19.55 -5.58 26.29
N GLY A 73 20.70 -4.92 26.28
CA GLY A 73 21.89 -5.45 25.60
C GLY A 73 21.61 -5.55 24.10
N ASN A 74 21.87 -6.71 23.50
CA ASN A 74 21.65 -6.93 22.07
C ASN A 74 20.21 -7.33 21.73
N TRP A 75 19.28 -7.33 22.70
CA TRP A 75 17.89 -7.72 22.51
C TRP A 75 16.97 -6.51 22.57
N SER A 76 16.01 -6.45 21.66
CA SER A 76 14.92 -5.48 21.69
C SER A 76 13.57 -6.18 21.51
N GLY A 77 12.50 -5.54 21.96
CA GLY A 77 11.13 -6.02 21.77
C GLY A 77 10.19 -4.85 21.56
N TYR A 78 9.18 -5.07 20.72
CA TYR A 78 8.20 -4.05 20.37
C TYR A 78 6.81 -4.67 20.22
N ALA A 79 5.78 -3.93 20.61
CA ALA A 79 4.41 -4.24 20.29
C ALA A 79 3.60 -2.97 20.06
N MET A 80 2.71 -3.00 19.07
CA MET A 80 1.78 -1.92 18.75
C MET A 80 0.37 -2.49 18.54
N GLY A 81 -0.57 -1.99 19.32
CA GLY A 81 -1.99 -2.22 19.12
C GLY A 81 -2.61 -1.17 18.20
N GLN A 82 -3.86 -1.38 17.82
CA GLN A 82 -4.69 -0.44 17.07
C GLN A 82 -6.12 -0.55 17.53
N VAL A 83 -6.79 0.58 17.67
CA VAL A 83 -8.23 0.66 17.90
C VAL A 83 -8.79 1.70 16.96
N VAL A 84 -9.67 1.29 16.06
CA VAL A 84 -10.31 2.15 15.06
C VAL A 84 -11.78 2.28 15.37
N THR A 85 -12.32 3.49 15.21
CA THR A 85 -13.74 3.75 15.16
C THR A 85 -14.03 4.83 14.12
N ALA A 86 -15.00 4.59 13.25
CA ALA A 86 -15.34 5.47 12.14
C ALA A 86 -16.85 5.52 11.89
N THR A 87 -17.30 6.55 11.18
CA THR A 87 -18.71 6.67 10.74
C THR A 87 -19.02 5.74 9.56
N ASP A 88 -17.99 5.34 8.84
CA ASP A 88 -18.05 4.46 7.67
C ASP A 88 -16.75 3.65 7.53
N THR A 89 -16.72 2.69 6.61
CA THR A 89 -15.53 1.86 6.32
C THR A 89 -14.47 2.65 5.54
N ILE A 90 -13.79 3.56 6.22
CA ILE A 90 -12.72 4.40 5.65
C ILE A 90 -11.34 3.74 5.80
N GLN A 91 -10.40 4.06 4.91
CA GLN A 91 -9.01 3.62 5.01
C GLN A 91 -8.23 4.53 5.98
N THR A 92 -8.11 4.13 7.25
CA THR A 92 -7.24 4.81 8.22
C THR A 92 -5.78 4.35 8.14
N ASP A 93 -5.50 3.21 7.53
CA ASP A 93 -4.15 2.69 7.32
C ASP A 93 -3.84 2.52 5.83
N PRO A 94 -2.88 3.28 5.25
CA PRO A 94 -2.52 3.14 3.83
C PRO A 94 -1.88 1.79 3.49
N LEU A 95 -1.57 0.97 4.48
CA LEU A 95 -0.94 -0.35 4.37
C LEU A 95 -1.94 -1.49 4.44
N GLU A 96 -3.16 -1.20 4.86
CA GLU A 96 -4.27 -2.12 4.63
C GLU A 96 -4.45 -2.18 3.13
N GLN A 97 -4.09 -3.32 2.56
CA GLN A 97 -4.46 -3.67 1.21
C GLN A 97 -5.97 -3.52 1.15
N SER A 98 -6.43 -2.69 0.23
CA SER A 98 -7.84 -2.61 -0.09
C SER A 98 -8.31 -4.06 -0.24
N ASN A 99 -9.40 -4.44 0.44
CA ASN A 99 -10.22 -5.57 0.02
C ASN A 99 -10.77 -5.16 -1.36
N SER A 100 -9.90 -5.13 -2.35
CA SER A 100 -10.21 -4.96 -3.74
C SER A 100 -10.45 -6.36 -4.21
N ASP A 101 -11.73 -6.68 -4.36
CA ASP A 101 -12.29 -7.73 -5.23
C ASP A 101 -11.89 -7.48 -6.71
N GLY A 102 -10.62 -7.16 -6.93
CA GLY A 102 -10.09 -6.43 -8.07
C GLY A 102 -8.74 -6.96 -8.55
N SER A 103 -8.27 -8.11 -8.04
CA SER A 103 -7.57 -9.00 -8.96
C SER A 103 -8.60 -9.35 -10.02
N GLY A 104 -8.29 -9.18 -11.31
CA GLY A 104 -9.22 -9.44 -12.42
C GLY A 104 -9.77 -10.88 -12.51
N THR A 105 -9.59 -11.69 -11.47
CA THR A 105 -10.04 -13.07 -11.32
C THR A 105 -10.93 -13.32 -10.08
N GLN A 106 -11.07 -12.38 -9.14
CA GLN A 106 -11.92 -12.55 -7.95
C GLN A 106 -13.13 -11.62 -8.00
N THR A 107 -14.23 -12.13 -8.54
CA THR A 107 -15.55 -11.53 -8.34
C THR A 107 -15.92 -11.63 -6.87
N SER A 108 -16.28 -10.52 -6.23
CA SER A 108 -17.03 -10.52 -4.96
C SER A 108 -18.34 -11.28 -5.19
N ARG A 109 -18.48 -12.45 -4.58
CA ARG A 109 -19.64 -13.34 -4.70
C ARG A 109 -20.71 -12.98 -3.67
N GLY A 110 -20.38 -12.12 -2.69
CA GLY A 110 -21.31 -11.59 -1.69
C GLY A 110 -21.74 -12.64 -0.66
N THR A 111 -20.87 -13.61 -0.39
CA THR A 111 -21.18 -14.84 0.37
C THR A 111 -20.42 -14.99 1.68
N ALA A 112 -19.28 -14.31 1.87
CA ALA A 112 -18.49 -14.42 3.10
C ALA A 112 -18.60 -13.15 3.97
N SER A 113 -19.32 -13.26 5.09
CA SER A 113 -19.37 -12.21 6.12
C SER A 113 -18.05 -12.07 6.90
N GLU A 114 -17.18 -13.09 6.83
CA GLU A 114 -15.91 -13.22 7.56
C GLU A 114 -14.84 -12.21 7.11
N ARG A 115 -15.06 -11.57 5.95
CA ARG A 115 -14.19 -10.55 5.35
C ARG A 115 -14.83 -9.15 5.30
N GLU A 116 -16.03 -9.01 5.88
CA GLU A 116 -16.72 -7.72 5.94
C GLU A 116 -16.01 -6.83 6.99
N VAL A 117 -15.61 -5.64 6.57
CA VAL A 117 -14.89 -4.70 7.46
C VAL A 117 -15.91 -3.97 8.33
N ASP A 118 -15.69 -4.00 9.65
CA ASP A 118 -16.51 -3.24 10.57
C ASP A 118 -16.06 -1.78 10.65
N LYS A 119 -17.01 -0.90 10.97
CA LYS A 119 -16.74 0.52 11.25
C LYS A 119 -15.89 0.74 12.49
N SER A 120 -15.74 -0.26 13.34
CA SER A 120 -14.93 -0.19 14.56
C SER A 120 -14.31 -1.55 14.85
N TYR A 121 -13.00 -1.57 15.05
CA TYR A 121 -12.26 -2.81 15.30
C TYR A 121 -11.05 -2.54 16.18
N ALA A 122 -10.50 -3.61 16.76
CA ALA A 122 -9.19 -3.60 17.37
C ALA A 122 -8.25 -4.51 16.57
N ALA A 123 -6.97 -4.16 16.51
CA ALA A 123 -5.96 -4.95 15.84
C ALA A 123 -4.63 -4.99 16.60
N LEU A 124 -3.81 -6.00 16.32
CA LEU A 124 -2.41 -6.06 16.77
C LEU A 124 -1.49 -5.84 15.55
N ARG A 125 -1.02 -4.61 15.37
CA ARG A 125 -0.30 -4.15 14.16
C ARG A 125 1.09 -4.74 14.02
N GLU A 126 1.85 -4.68 15.10
CA GLU A 126 3.21 -5.19 15.16
C GLU A 126 3.45 -5.83 16.52
N PHE A 127 4.22 -6.93 16.52
CA PHE A 127 4.75 -7.56 17.72
C PHE A 127 5.96 -8.38 17.31
N TRP A 128 7.15 -8.00 17.78
CA TRP A 128 8.38 -8.66 17.39
C TRP A 128 9.45 -8.59 18.47
N ILE A 129 10.41 -9.50 18.36
CA ILE A 129 11.65 -9.53 19.12
C ILE A 129 12.81 -9.35 18.14
N GLY A 130 13.74 -8.46 18.48
CA GLY A 130 14.92 -8.13 17.69
C GLY A 130 16.21 -8.57 18.38
N TYR A 131 17.19 -9.01 17.60
CA TYR A 131 18.56 -9.26 18.04
C TYR A 131 19.58 -8.58 17.14
N SER A 132 20.41 -7.70 17.69
CA SER A 132 21.41 -6.88 16.98
C SER A 132 22.85 -7.23 17.40
N GLY A 133 23.09 -8.50 17.73
CA GLY A 133 24.33 -8.95 18.36
C GLY A 133 25.23 -9.83 17.50
N PHE A 134 24.88 -10.08 16.24
CA PHE A 134 25.71 -10.92 15.36
C PHE A 134 26.95 -10.17 14.89
N THR A 135 26.86 -8.85 14.76
CA THR A 135 27.97 -7.98 14.36
C THR A 135 28.01 -6.70 15.22
N PRO A 136 29.12 -5.93 15.21
CA PRO A 136 29.16 -4.62 15.87
C PRO A 136 28.44 -3.51 15.08
N TYR A 137 27.86 -3.82 13.92
CA TYR A 137 27.20 -2.81 13.09
C TYR A 137 25.82 -2.46 13.67
N PRO A 138 25.54 -1.18 13.99
CA PRO A 138 24.27 -0.79 14.61
C PRO A 138 23.07 -0.90 13.67
N GLY A 139 23.29 -0.94 12.35
CA GLY A 139 22.25 -1.19 11.35
C GLY A 139 21.99 -2.68 11.07
N GLU A 140 22.62 -3.58 11.84
CA GLU A 140 22.39 -5.02 11.76
C GLU A 140 21.36 -5.47 12.80
N ILE A 141 20.29 -6.12 12.35
CA ILE A 141 19.26 -6.66 13.24
C ILE A 141 18.52 -7.83 12.60
N LEU A 142 18.34 -8.91 13.36
CA LEU A 142 17.39 -9.97 13.07
C LEU A 142 16.11 -9.74 13.85
N LYS A 143 14.97 -9.59 13.16
CA LYS A 143 13.64 -9.42 13.76
C LYS A 143 12.79 -10.66 13.51
N VAL A 144 12.07 -11.12 14.54
CA VAL A 144 11.13 -12.24 14.48
C VAL A 144 9.79 -11.83 15.06
N GLY A 145 8.72 -11.98 14.28
CA GLY A 145 7.34 -11.65 14.66
C GLY A 145 6.60 -10.88 13.57
N ARG A 146 5.41 -10.36 13.89
CA ARG A 146 4.69 -9.45 13.00
C ARG A 146 5.38 -8.09 13.01
N GLN A 147 5.92 -7.71 11.87
CA GLN A 147 6.78 -6.55 11.75
C GLN A 147 6.51 -5.81 10.46
N ARG A 148 6.92 -4.54 10.44
CA ARG A 148 6.99 -3.78 9.20
C ARG A 148 8.10 -4.31 8.30
N LEU A 149 7.74 -4.79 7.11
CA LEU A 149 8.66 -4.99 5.99
C LEU A 149 8.53 -3.81 5.04
N ARG A 150 9.64 -3.14 4.73
CA ARG A 150 9.64 -1.97 3.84
C ARG A 150 10.91 -1.85 3.03
N ASN A 151 10.74 -1.62 1.73
CA ASN A 151 11.76 -1.11 0.84
C ASN A 151 11.47 0.36 0.44
N ASP A 152 12.49 1.04 -0.11
CA ASP A 152 12.36 2.47 -0.44
C ASP A 152 11.38 2.74 -1.59
N ASP A 153 11.29 1.82 -2.56
CA ASP A 153 10.42 1.93 -3.74
C ASP A 153 8.95 1.57 -3.45
N GLY A 154 8.67 0.82 -2.37
CA GLY A 154 7.34 0.35 -2.00
C GLY A 154 6.74 -0.74 -2.90
N GLN A 155 7.47 -1.21 -3.93
CA GLN A 155 6.99 -2.10 -5.01
C GLN A 155 7.25 -3.60 -4.77
N TRP A 156 7.97 -3.97 -3.72
CA TRP A 156 8.21 -5.39 -3.37
C TRP A 156 7.73 -5.74 -1.98
N HIS A 157 7.94 -4.89 -0.98
CA HIS A 157 7.27 -5.09 0.29
C HIS A 157 7.13 -3.76 1.00
N ASP A 158 5.93 -3.49 1.47
CA ASP A 158 5.61 -2.33 2.29
C ASP A 158 4.36 -2.64 3.13
N THR A 159 4.44 -3.68 3.95
CA THR A 159 3.30 -4.25 4.70
C THR A 159 3.69 -4.66 6.11
N ASN A 160 2.69 -4.92 6.96
CA ASN A 160 2.87 -5.54 8.27
C ASN A 160 2.52 -7.03 8.19
N ILE A 161 3.52 -7.89 8.35
CA ILE A 161 3.42 -9.33 8.18
C ILE A 161 4.32 -10.07 9.16
N GLU A 162 3.92 -11.29 9.52
CA GLU A 162 4.71 -12.22 10.32
C GLU A 162 5.92 -12.68 9.52
N ALA A 163 7.10 -12.33 10.02
CA ALA A 163 8.33 -12.57 9.31
C ALA A 163 9.48 -12.90 10.27
N ILE A 164 10.47 -13.61 9.71
CA ILE A 164 11.85 -13.62 10.18
C ILE A 164 12.63 -12.80 9.17
N ASN A 165 13.17 -11.67 9.57
CA ASN A 165 13.89 -10.77 8.67
C ASN A 165 15.23 -10.33 9.25
N TRP A 166 16.31 -10.59 8.53
CA TRP A 166 17.65 -10.12 8.83
C TRP A 166 17.98 -8.92 7.96
N ASN A 167 18.28 -7.79 8.60
CA ASN A 167 18.68 -6.55 7.94
C ASN A 167 20.12 -6.22 8.27
N PHE A 168 20.84 -5.70 7.28
CA PHE A 168 22.20 -5.23 7.40
C PHE A 168 22.37 -3.91 6.64
N ASP A 169 22.32 -2.80 7.36
CA ASP A 169 22.47 -1.46 6.80
C ASP A 169 23.78 -0.80 7.25
N THR A 170 24.64 -0.49 6.29
CA THR A 170 25.89 0.23 6.47
C THR A 170 26.03 1.33 5.43
N THR A 171 27.02 2.20 5.59
CA THR A 171 27.27 3.30 4.65
C THR A 171 27.50 2.84 3.21
N LEU A 172 28.07 1.64 3.00
CA LEU A 172 28.45 1.15 1.66
C LEU A 172 27.62 -0.04 1.17
N LEU A 173 27.01 -0.81 2.08
CA LEU A 173 26.26 -2.02 1.77
C LEU A 173 24.95 -2.01 2.54
N ARG A 174 23.85 -2.19 1.81
CA ARG A 174 22.53 -2.53 2.35
C ARG A 174 22.17 -3.93 1.89
N ALA A 175 21.87 -4.82 2.83
CA ALA A 175 21.44 -6.18 2.53
C ALA A 175 20.29 -6.62 3.43
N GLU A 176 19.46 -7.51 2.89
CA GLU A 176 18.30 -8.05 3.57
C GLU A 176 18.14 -9.53 3.18
N LEU A 177 17.69 -10.35 4.13
CA LEU A 177 17.25 -11.72 3.90
C LEU A 177 16.12 -12.06 4.87
N GLY A 178 14.98 -12.49 4.34
CA GLY A 178 13.84 -12.82 5.18
C GLY A 178 12.87 -13.81 4.58
N ALA A 179 12.00 -14.32 5.44
CA ALA A 179 10.86 -15.15 5.09
C ALA A 179 9.63 -14.66 5.83
N ALA A 180 8.47 -14.68 5.17
CA ALA A 180 7.21 -14.19 5.70
C ALA A 180 6.01 -15.02 5.25
N GLN A 181 4.96 -15.04 6.05
CA GLN A 181 3.66 -15.65 5.76
C GLN A 181 2.61 -14.98 6.64
N ARG A 182 1.41 -14.71 6.11
CA ARG A 182 0.28 -14.28 6.95
C ARG A 182 -0.36 -15.50 7.59
N PHE A 183 -0.67 -15.41 8.88
CA PHE A 183 -1.41 -16.43 9.64
C PHE A 183 -2.73 -15.90 10.20
N SER A 184 -2.86 -14.58 10.35
CA SER A 184 -4.09 -13.92 10.77
C SER A 184 -4.05 -12.44 10.39
N GLU A 185 -5.22 -11.81 10.24
CA GLU A 185 -5.31 -10.35 10.18
C GLU A 185 -5.00 -9.69 11.55
N TYR A 186 -5.07 -10.48 12.63
CA TYR A 186 -5.02 -10.02 14.02
C TYR A 186 -5.99 -8.87 14.29
N ARG A 187 -7.17 -8.95 13.68
CA ARG A 187 -8.27 -7.98 13.77
C ARG A 187 -9.48 -8.62 14.41
N THR A 188 -10.34 -7.81 15.03
CA THR A 188 -11.58 -8.30 15.66
C THR A 188 -12.74 -8.47 14.69
N ASP A 189 -12.70 -7.79 13.54
CA ASP A 189 -13.75 -7.79 12.52
C ASP A 189 -13.49 -8.80 11.39
N LEU A 190 -12.23 -9.05 11.07
CA LEU A 190 -11.84 -10.06 10.07
C LEU A 190 -11.44 -11.36 10.76
N THR A 191 -12.19 -12.43 10.52
CA THR A 191 -11.91 -13.74 11.12
C THR A 191 -11.08 -14.65 10.23
N GLU A 192 -11.06 -14.39 8.92
CA GLU A 192 -10.38 -15.21 7.90
C GLU A 192 -9.41 -14.36 7.05
N LEU A 193 -8.33 -15.00 6.59
CA LEU A 193 -7.38 -14.37 5.66
C LEU A 193 -7.99 -14.19 4.28
N ALA A 194 -7.41 -13.28 3.49
CA ALA A 194 -7.75 -13.18 2.08
C ALA A 194 -7.34 -14.49 1.39
N PRO A 195 -8.11 -14.97 0.38
CA PRO A 195 -7.75 -16.20 -0.31
C PRO A 195 -6.36 -16.14 -0.93
N ASP A 196 -5.91 -14.96 -1.37
CA ASP A 196 -4.56 -14.77 -1.90
C ASP A 196 -3.47 -14.87 -0.83
N ASP A 197 -3.75 -14.58 0.43
CA ASP A 197 -2.75 -14.64 1.50
C ASP A 197 -2.68 -16.01 2.21
N GLU A 198 -3.80 -16.74 2.23
CA GLU A 198 -3.89 -18.06 2.86
C GLU A 198 -2.83 -19.01 2.29
N ASP A 199 -2.11 -19.75 3.13
CA ASP A 199 -1.08 -20.71 2.72
C ASP A 199 0.03 -20.16 1.79
N ARG A 200 0.19 -18.83 1.69
CA ARG A 200 1.22 -18.22 0.83
C ARG A 200 2.48 -17.88 1.62
N LYS A 201 3.59 -18.53 1.25
CA LYS A 201 4.92 -18.32 1.84
C LYS A 201 5.76 -17.43 0.94
N HIS A 202 6.50 -16.50 1.55
CA HIS A 202 7.40 -15.58 0.89
C HIS A 202 8.83 -15.81 1.40
N LEU A 203 9.79 -15.88 0.48
CA LEU A 203 11.22 -15.87 0.75
C LEU A 203 11.85 -14.75 -0.09
N PHE A 204 12.59 -13.84 0.53
CA PHE A 204 13.11 -12.67 -0.16
C PHE A 204 14.50 -12.30 0.32
N GLY A 205 15.24 -11.62 -0.54
CA GLY A 205 16.52 -11.04 -0.18
C GLY A 205 16.96 -9.95 -1.14
N SER A 206 17.78 -9.04 -0.65
CA SER A 206 18.34 -7.95 -1.45
C SER A 206 19.77 -7.65 -1.04
N ALA A 207 20.54 -7.10 -1.97
CA ALA A 207 21.86 -6.56 -1.71
C ALA A 207 22.11 -5.37 -2.64
N SER A 208 22.50 -4.23 -2.08
CA SER A 208 22.86 -3.04 -2.84
C SER A 208 24.12 -2.39 -2.29
N TYR A 209 24.97 -1.93 -3.21
CA TYR A 209 26.27 -1.34 -2.93
C TYR A 209 26.31 0.10 -3.41
N GLN A 210 26.84 0.98 -2.56
CA GLN A 210 27.10 2.37 -2.92
C GLN A 210 28.41 2.47 -3.71
N TRP A 211 28.31 2.45 -5.04
CA TRP A 211 29.47 2.45 -5.94
C TRP A 211 30.08 3.85 -6.14
N THR A 212 29.33 4.89 -5.83
CA THR A 212 29.76 6.30 -5.75
C THR A 212 28.91 7.00 -4.70
N PRO A 213 29.38 8.04 -4.00
CA PRO A 213 28.60 8.69 -2.93
C PRO A 213 27.19 9.07 -3.39
N GLY A 214 26.18 8.53 -2.72
CA GLY A 214 24.77 8.75 -3.08
C GLY A 214 24.27 7.95 -4.28
N HIS A 215 25.06 7.05 -4.87
CA HIS A 215 24.66 6.22 -6.01
C HIS A 215 24.74 4.74 -5.66
N TRP A 216 23.60 4.07 -5.72
CA TRP A 216 23.41 2.68 -5.35
C TRP A 216 23.13 1.83 -6.58
N ALA A 217 23.64 0.62 -6.56
CA ALA A 217 23.30 -0.44 -7.51
C ALA A 217 23.09 -1.73 -6.74
N GLY A 218 22.05 -2.48 -7.08
CA GLY A 218 21.70 -3.66 -6.31
C GLY A 218 20.89 -4.69 -7.07
N VAL A 219 20.72 -5.82 -6.41
CA VAL A 219 19.91 -6.94 -6.86
C VAL A 219 18.88 -7.28 -5.79
N ARG A 220 17.72 -7.76 -6.22
CA ARG A 220 16.67 -8.26 -5.34
C ARG A 220 16.09 -9.56 -5.89
N ALA A 221 15.74 -10.47 -4.99
CA ALA A 221 15.08 -11.70 -5.33
C ALA A 221 13.90 -11.92 -4.38
N HIS A 222 12.80 -12.45 -4.91
CA HIS A 222 11.63 -12.86 -4.15
C HIS A 222 11.11 -14.16 -4.72
N TYR A 223 10.74 -15.08 -3.86
CA TYR A 223 10.07 -16.33 -4.20
C TYR A 223 8.79 -16.43 -3.38
N SER A 224 7.68 -16.72 -4.06
CA SER A 224 6.40 -17.03 -3.44
C SER A 224 6.00 -18.46 -3.75
N HIS A 225 5.56 -19.18 -2.73
CA HIS A 225 5.04 -20.54 -2.82
C HIS A 225 3.66 -20.56 -2.18
N ASP A 226 2.64 -20.83 -2.99
CA ASP A 226 1.25 -20.93 -2.56
C ASP A 226 0.78 -22.38 -2.81
N ASP A 227 0.68 -23.16 -1.73
CA ASP A 227 0.22 -24.55 -1.75
C ASP A 227 -1.26 -24.70 -1.34
N GLY A 228 -1.98 -23.58 -1.23
CA GLY A 228 -3.40 -23.57 -0.92
C GLY A 228 -4.23 -24.30 -1.98
N LYS A 229 -5.28 -24.99 -1.56
CA LYS A 229 -6.04 -25.88 -2.46
C LYS A 229 -7.06 -25.13 -3.29
N LEU A 230 -7.04 -25.38 -4.61
CA LEU A 230 -8.13 -25.01 -5.50
C LEU A 230 -9.26 -26.03 -5.41
N LYS A 231 -10.50 -25.56 -5.49
CA LYS A 231 -11.68 -26.42 -5.57
C LYS A 231 -11.68 -27.26 -6.85
N SER A 232 -12.28 -28.44 -6.76
CA SER A 232 -12.45 -29.32 -7.92
C SER A 232 -13.56 -28.81 -8.83
N GLN A 233 -13.49 -29.13 -10.12
CA GLN A 233 -14.51 -28.73 -11.09
C GLN A 233 -15.92 -29.15 -10.64
N GLY A 234 -16.85 -28.19 -10.65
CA GLY A 234 -18.24 -28.37 -10.25
C GLY A 234 -18.52 -28.23 -8.75
N GLU A 235 -17.49 -28.05 -7.92
CA GLU A 235 -17.68 -27.67 -6.51
C GLU A 235 -18.12 -26.21 -6.40
N GLN A 236 -18.92 -25.92 -5.38
CA GLN A 236 -19.34 -24.56 -5.06
C GLN A 236 -18.14 -23.74 -4.58
N LEU A 237 -18.12 -22.48 -5.01
CA LEU A 237 -17.10 -21.48 -4.76
C LEU A 237 -17.68 -20.36 -3.89
N ASP A 238 -17.04 -20.03 -2.77
CA ASP A 238 -17.33 -18.88 -1.90
C ASP A 238 -16.18 -17.86 -1.86
N ASP A 239 -16.41 -16.66 -1.36
CA ASP A 239 -15.41 -15.58 -1.36
C ASP A 239 -14.09 -15.88 -0.66
N LEU A 240 -14.02 -16.90 0.19
CA LEU A 240 -12.81 -17.35 0.88
C LEU A 240 -12.02 -18.38 0.05
N ASP A 241 -12.63 -18.96 -0.98
CA ASP A 241 -11.97 -19.93 -1.84
C ASP A 241 -11.00 -19.30 -2.83
N LYS A 242 -9.79 -19.88 -2.88
CA LYS A 242 -8.76 -19.56 -3.87
C LYS A 242 -9.24 -19.86 -5.29
N THR A 243 -9.04 -18.89 -6.17
CA THR A 243 -9.20 -19.04 -7.62
C THR A 243 -7.88 -19.26 -8.35
N SER A 244 -6.75 -19.03 -7.68
CA SER A 244 -5.42 -19.32 -8.21
C SER A 244 -4.44 -19.65 -7.09
N ASN A 245 -3.42 -20.45 -7.42
CA ASN A 245 -2.23 -20.68 -6.59
C ASN A 245 -1.01 -20.80 -7.51
N GLY A 246 0.21 -20.80 -6.97
CA GLY A 246 1.39 -20.87 -7.83
C GLY A 246 2.73 -20.71 -7.13
N ASN A 247 3.77 -20.92 -7.93
CA ASN A 247 5.17 -20.79 -7.55
C ASN A 247 5.81 -19.72 -8.41
N LEU A 248 6.06 -18.55 -7.83
CA LEU A 248 6.49 -17.38 -8.57
C LEU A 248 7.83 -16.88 -8.05
N THR A 249 8.75 -16.58 -8.96
CA THR A 249 10.07 -16.03 -8.65
C THR A 249 10.26 -14.70 -9.36
N TRP A 250 10.57 -13.66 -8.60
CA TRP A 250 10.98 -12.35 -9.08
C TRP A 250 12.48 -12.18 -8.91
N LEU A 251 13.15 -11.71 -9.96
CA LEU A 251 14.56 -11.31 -9.93
C LEU A 251 14.67 -9.90 -10.46
N GLY A 252 15.27 -9.00 -9.67
CA GLY A 252 15.33 -7.58 -9.96
C GLY A 252 16.75 -7.03 -9.95
N LEU A 253 17.00 -6.09 -10.86
CA LEU A 253 18.12 -5.16 -10.80
C LEU A 253 17.59 -3.77 -10.46
N GLN A 254 18.31 -3.04 -9.61
CA GLN A 254 18.00 -1.66 -9.28
C GLN A 254 19.25 -0.78 -9.34
N ALA A 255 19.04 0.48 -9.73
CA ALA A 255 20.02 1.53 -9.60
C ALA A 255 19.31 2.84 -9.25
N ASP A 256 19.81 3.56 -8.26
CA ASP A 256 19.23 4.83 -7.84
C ASP A 256 20.31 5.75 -7.30
N SER A 257 20.00 7.04 -7.26
CA SER A 257 20.87 8.06 -6.70
C SER A 257 20.44 8.45 -5.28
N ASP A 258 20.03 7.49 -4.44
CA ASP A 258 19.37 7.77 -3.16
C ASP A 258 18.12 8.66 -3.38
N ALA A 259 17.39 8.36 -4.47
CA ALA A 259 16.33 9.22 -4.98
C ALA A 259 15.10 9.26 -4.06
N TYR A 260 14.91 8.27 -3.20
CA TYR A 260 13.80 8.26 -2.24
C TYR A 260 14.14 9.03 -0.95
N ASN A 261 15.39 9.45 -0.77
CA ASN A 261 15.77 10.30 0.35
C ASN A 261 15.40 11.77 0.06
N TYR A 262 14.38 12.28 0.75
CA TYR A 262 13.93 13.67 0.62
C TYR A 262 14.99 14.71 1.04
N ARG A 263 15.98 14.30 1.84
CA ARG A 263 17.11 15.14 2.26
C ARG A 263 18.24 15.18 1.23
N ASN A 264 18.15 14.39 0.16
CA ASN A 264 19.16 14.37 -0.89
C ASN A 264 19.21 15.72 -1.63
N THR A 265 20.40 16.31 -1.71
CA THR A 265 20.63 17.65 -2.28
C THR A 265 21.25 17.61 -3.67
N THR A 266 21.46 16.42 -4.23
CA THR A 266 21.99 16.26 -5.59
C THR A 266 21.05 16.95 -6.59
N PRO A 267 21.57 17.75 -7.56
CA PRO A 267 20.73 18.45 -8.55
C PRO A 267 19.89 17.51 -9.43
N LEU A 268 20.41 16.33 -9.75
CA LEU A 268 19.71 15.30 -10.52
C LEU A 268 19.63 14.03 -9.68
N ASN A 269 18.41 13.55 -9.48
CA ASN A 269 18.14 12.28 -8.85
C ASN A 269 17.50 11.33 -9.87
N TYR A 270 17.78 10.04 -9.74
CA TYR A 270 17.21 9.02 -10.62
C TYR A 270 16.92 7.73 -9.86
N TRP A 271 15.99 6.96 -10.39
CA TRP A 271 15.80 5.56 -10.05
C TRP A 271 15.53 4.77 -11.33
N GLY A 272 15.94 3.52 -11.31
CA GLY A 272 15.71 2.59 -12.40
C GLY A 272 15.69 1.17 -11.88
N SER A 273 14.65 0.42 -12.24
CA SER A 273 14.54 -0.99 -11.92
C SER A 273 14.15 -1.81 -13.15
N LEU A 274 14.60 -3.06 -13.18
CA LEU A 274 14.16 -4.08 -14.13
C LEU A 274 13.96 -5.38 -13.37
N THR A 275 12.74 -5.90 -13.39
CA THR A 275 12.34 -7.12 -12.69
C THR A 275 11.84 -8.15 -13.70
N TRP A 276 12.34 -9.36 -13.62
CA TRP A 276 11.81 -10.53 -14.32
C TRP A 276 10.98 -11.37 -13.36
N LEU A 277 9.88 -11.92 -13.86
CA LEU A 277 9.02 -12.88 -13.19
C LEU A 277 9.05 -14.18 -13.97
N ASN A 278 9.34 -15.29 -13.30
CA ASN A 278 9.19 -16.64 -13.85
C ASN A 278 8.51 -17.57 -12.85
N GLY A 279 7.71 -18.51 -13.32
CA GLY A 279 7.03 -19.47 -12.45
C GLY A 279 5.88 -20.20 -13.12
N THR A 280 5.06 -20.85 -12.31
CA THR A 280 3.82 -21.50 -12.76
C THR A 280 2.67 -21.03 -11.90
N ARG A 281 1.48 -20.96 -12.50
CA ARG A 281 0.24 -20.62 -11.82
C ARG A 281 -0.84 -21.58 -12.26
N ASP A 282 -1.54 -22.16 -11.29
CA ASP A 282 -2.78 -22.88 -11.55
C ASP A 282 -3.94 -21.91 -11.31
N GLU A 283 -4.87 -21.86 -12.26
CA GLU A 283 -6.04 -21.00 -12.20
C GLU A 283 -7.30 -21.83 -12.47
N ILE A 284 -8.37 -21.54 -11.73
CA ILE A 284 -9.71 -22.07 -12.04
C ILE A 284 -10.60 -20.95 -12.55
N GLY A 285 -11.34 -21.22 -13.62
CA GLY A 285 -12.41 -20.33 -14.06
C GLY A 285 -13.56 -20.32 -13.06
N VAL A 286 -14.32 -19.24 -13.00
CA VAL A 286 -15.54 -19.15 -12.18
C VAL A 286 -16.74 -19.14 -13.12
N THR A 287 -17.69 -20.06 -12.91
CA THR A 287 -18.94 -20.11 -13.68
C THR A 287 -20.13 -19.86 -12.76
N SER A 288 -21.08 -19.03 -13.19
CA SER A 288 -22.36 -18.86 -12.47
C SER A 288 -23.30 -20.03 -12.79
N ALA A 289 -23.78 -20.71 -11.76
CA ALA A 289 -24.71 -21.84 -11.86
C ALA A 289 -26.19 -21.44 -11.68
N GLY A 290 -26.49 -20.14 -11.58
CA GLY A 290 -27.82 -19.61 -11.22
C GLY A 290 -28.06 -19.57 -9.70
N ASN A 291 -29.08 -18.84 -9.25
CA ASN A 291 -29.42 -18.63 -7.82
C ASN A 291 -28.23 -18.14 -6.96
N ASP A 292 -27.43 -17.21 -7.49
CA ASP A 292 -26.25 -16.63 -6.83
C ASP A 292 -25.18 -17.67 -6.39
N GLN A 293 -25.18 -18.86 -7.02
CA GLN A 293 -24.15 -19.86 -6.83
C GLN A 293 -23.06 -19.75 -7.89
N PHE A 294 -21.82 -19.79 -7.43
CA PHE A 294 -20.62 -19.86 -8.26
C PHE A 294 -20.02 -21.24 -8.13
N ILE A 295 -19.56 -21.81 -9.25
CA ILE A 295 -18.92 -23.12 -9.30
C ILE A 295 -17.54 -23.04 -9.94
N ALA A 296 -16.63 -23.88 -9.45
CA ALA A 296 -15.28 -24.01 -9.98
C ALA A 296 -15.31 -24.62 -11.38
N GLY A 297 -14.63 -23.95 -12.31
CA GLY A 297 -14.40 -24.40 -13.68
C GLY A 297 -13.27 -25.42 -13.77
N GLU A 298 -12.85 -25.70 -15.00
CA GLU A 298 -11.67 -26.52 -15.26
C GLU A 298 -10.40 -25.80 -14.79
N LYS A 299 -9.50 -26.56 -14.15
CA LYS A 299 -8.19 -26.08 -13.74
C LYS A 299 -7.28 -25.97 -14.94
N ASN A 300 -6.66 -24.80 -15.11
CA ASN A 300 -5.66 -24.53 -16.13
C ASN A 300 -4.31 -24.26 -15.47
N ASP A 301 -3.28 -24.97 -15.89
CA ASP A 301 -1.89 -24.69 -15.53
C ASP A 301 -1.29 -23.75 -16.59
N ARG A 302 -0.58 -22.73 -16.12
CA ARG A 302 0.03 -21.69 -16.97
C ARG A 302 1.42 -21.35 -16.49
N ASP A 303 2.37 -21.40 -17.42
CA ASP A 303 3.70 -20.82 -17.25
C ASP A 303 3.60 -19.29 -17.22
N MET A 304 4.18 -18.70 -16.17
CA MET A 304 4.27 -17.26 -15.97
C MET A 304 5.65 -16.77 -16.39
N ASN A 305 5.72 -15.90 -17.39
CA ASN A 305 6.97 -15.28 -17.83
C ASN A 305 6.75 -13.80 -18.14
N GLY A 306 7.05 -12.95 -17.17
CA GLY A 306 6.81 -11.52 -17.23
C GLY A 306 8.07 -10.70 -16.96
N TRP A 307 8.00 -9.42 -17.30
CA TRP A 307 8.97 -8.43 -16.86
C TRP A 307 8.29 -7.10 -16.55
N ALA A 308 8.94 -6.30 -15.71
CA ALA A 308 8.52 -4.96 -15.35
C ALA A 308 9.72 -4.02 -15.24
N THR A 309 9.50 -2.74 -15.50
CA THR A 309 10.48 -1.68 -15.28
C THR A 309 9.81 -0.45 -14.68
N ASP A 310 10.51 0.24 -13.79
CA ASP A 310 10.18 1.59 -13.35
C ASP A 310 11.42 2.47 -13.45
N LEU A 311 11.30 3.59 -14.16
CA LEU A 311 12.36 4.54 -14.42
C LEU A 311 11.87 5.92 -14.01
N GLY A 312 12.74 6.72 -13.39
CA GLY A 312 12.41 8.11 -13.14
C GLY A 312 13.60 9.02 -12.96
N LEU A 313 13.34 10.29 -13.23
CA LEU A 313 14.30 11.38 -13.13
C LEU A 313 13.65 12.53 -12.37
N ARG A 314 14.39 13.12 -11.44
CA ARG A 314 13.98 14.28 -10.67
C ARG A 314 15.08 15.33 -10.67
N LEU A 315 14.73 16.51 -11.14
CA LEU A 315 15.58 17.70 -11.16
C LEU A 315 15.21 18.59 -9.98
N ARG A 316 16.20 18.89 -9.16
CA ARG A 316 16.10 19.89 -8.11
C ARG A 316 16.43 21.26 -8.70
N LEU A 317 15.43 22.12 -8.80
CA LEU A 317 15.57 23.45 -9.38
C LEU A 317 16.22 24.41 -8.37
N ASP A 318 15.83 24.29 -7.11
CA ASP A 318 16.38 25.03 -5.97
C ASP A 318 16.21 24.22 -4.67
N PRO A 319 16.57 24.75 -3.48
CA PRO A 319 16.39 24.01 -2.22
C PRO A 319 14.95 23.58 -1.91
N GLN A 320 13.93 24.22 -2.50
CA GLN A 320 12.52 23.97 -2.23
C GLN A 320 11.82 23.26 -3.38
N TRP A 321 12.09 23.63 -4.63
CA TRP A 321 11.38 23.16 -5.82
C TRP A 321 12.09 22.02 -6.53
N GLN A 322 11.32 21.00 -6.88
CA GLN A 322 11.75 19.87 -7.69
C GLN A 322 10.71 19.59 -8.77
N VAL A 323 11.16 19.09 -9.92
CA VAL A 323 10.31 18.62 -11.01
C VAL A 323 10.84 17.28 -11.52
N GLY A 324 9.98 16.45 -12.08
CA GLY A 324 10.45 15.19 -12.63
C GLY A 324 9.43 14.48 -13.48
N ALA A 325 9.89 13.35 -14.01
CA ALA A 325 9.11 12.45 -14.83
C ALA A 325 9.45 11.01 -14.47
N ALA A 326 8.47 10.13 -14.59
CA ALA A 326 8.65 8.71 -14.38
C ALA A 326 7.89 7.90 -15.43
N TYR A 327 8.41 6.72 -15.75
CA TYR A 327 7.84 5.78 -16.70
C TYR A 327 7.89 4.40 -16.10
N SER A 328 6.76 3.71 -16.06
CA SER A 328 6.69 2.32 -15.66
C SER A 328 5.99 1.48 -16.72
N ARG A 329 6.38 0.21 -16.80
CA ARG A 329 5.73 -0.76 -17.69
C ARG A 329 5.86 -2.16 -17.12
N ALA A 330 4.74 -2.86 -17.04
CA ALA A 330 4.66 -4.27 -16.71
C ALA A 330 4.09 -5.05 -17.90
N SER A 331 4.77 -6.11 -18.31
CA SER A 331 4.27 -7.03 -19.34
C SER A 331 2.95 -7.69 -18.92
N LYS A 332 2.23 -8.30 -19.87
CA LYS A 332 0.94 -8.94 -19.62
C LYS A 332 0.96 -10.03 -18.55
N ASP A 333 2.08 -10.73 -18.41
CA ASP A 333 2.25 -11.89 -17.52
C ASP A 333 2.96 -11.49 -16.21
N TYR A 334 3.38 -10.23 -16.08
CA TYR A 334 3.99 -9.74 -14.85
C TYR A 334 2.91 -9.38 -13.84
N VAL A 335 3.10 -9.79 -12.59
CA VAL A 335 2.31 -9.41 -11.41
C VAL A 335 3.27 -9.03 -10.29
N GLN A 336 2.83 -8.22 -9.33
CA GLN A 336 3.60 -7.97 -8.12
C GLN A 336 3.44 -9.14 -7.14
N ASN A 337 4.21 -9.11 -6.06
CA ASN A 337 4.33 -10.25 -5.15
C ASN A 337 3.29 -10.24 -4.02
N GLY A 338 2.38 -9.26 -4.01
CA GLY A 338 1.27 -9.14 -3.05
C GLY A 338 1.70 -8.58 -1.70
N LEU A 339 2.92 -8.05 -1.55
CA LEU A 339 3.39 -7.40 -0.31
C LEU A 339 3.64 -5.91 -0.49
N GLU A 340 3.56 -5.40 -1.72
CA GLU A 340 3.73 -4.00 -2.08
C GLU A 340 2.64 -3.08 -1.51
N SER A 341 2.98 -1.80 -1.37
CA SER A 341 2.00 -0.71 -1.23
C SER A 341 2.02 0.24 -2.42
N ASN A 342 3.06 0.13 -3.26
CA ASN A 342 3.41 1.08 -4.30
C ASN A 342 3.54 2.53 -3.79
N ARG A 343 3.80 2.76 -2.50
CA ARG A 343 4.00 4.10 -1.92
C ARG A 343 5.47 4.37 -1.64
N SER A 344 5.97 5.50 -2.12
CA SER A 344 7.37 5.90 -1.90
C SER A 344 7.56 7.42 -1.89
N ASN A 345 8.77 7.86 -1.62
CA ASN A 345 9.18 9.27 -1.61
C ASN A 345 9.70 9.72 -2.99
N TRP A 346 9.19 9.14 -4.08
CA TRP A 346 9.70 9.31 -5.44
C TRP A 346 9.62 10.77 -5.95
N THR A 347 8.69 11.57 -5.42
CA THR A 347 8.59 13.02 -5.69
C THR A 347 9.64 13.88 -4.96
N GLY A 348 10.48 13.27 -4.11
CA GLY A 348 11.55 13.96 -3.39
C GLY A 348 11.10 14.75 -2.16
N THR A 349 9.88 14.49 -1.67
CA THR A 349 9.33 15.07 -0.44
C THR A 349 9.31 14.04 0.68
N ARG A 350 9.11 14.50 1.92
CA ARG A 350 9.00 13.63 3.08
C ARG A 350 7.72 12.80 3.06
N SER A 351 6.63 13.35 2.51
CA SER A 351 5.40 12.62 2.23
C SER A 351 5.61 11.47 1.25
N ARG A 352 5.12 10.29 1.63
CA ARG A 352 5.03 9.11 0.76
C ARG A 352 3.78 9.18 -0.09
N ILE A 353 3.92 8.89 -1.38
CA ILE A 353 2.85 9.03 -2.38
C ILE A 353 2.72 7.73 -3.16
N HIS A 354 1.50 7.35 -3.50
CA HIS A 354 1.24 6.20 -4.36
C HIS A 354 1.85 6.45 -5.74
N ARG A 355 2.68 5.51 -6.23
CA ARG A 355 3.43 5.62 -7.48
C ARG A 355 2.51 5.63 -8.70
N PHE A 356 1.33 5.01 -8.59
CA PHE A 356 0.36 4.82 -9.67
C PHE A 356 -1.01 5.44 -9.33
N GLY A 357 -1.03 6.65 -8.78
CA GLY A 357 -2.25 7.39 -8.47
C GLY A 357 -2.81 7.12 -7.08
N GLU A 358 -3.25 8.15 -6.36
CA GLU A 358 -3.97 8.00 -5.08
C GLU A 358 -5.40 7.48 -5.27
N ALA A 359 -6.03 7.72 -6.43
CA ALA A 359 -7.34 7.23 -6.82
C ALA A 359 -7.26 5.92 -7.64
N PHE A 360 -6.48 5.86 -8.72
CA PHE A 360 -6.36 4.65 -9.54
C PHE A 360 -5.70 3.49 -8.78
N GLN A 361 -4.76 3.78 -7.88
CA GLN A 361 -4.07 2.80 -7.03
C GLN A 361 -3.61 1.53 -7.77
N GLY A 362 -3.05 1.70 -8.97
CA GLY A 362 -2.74 0.55 -9.83
C GLY A 362 -1.60 -0.32 -9.31
N GLU A 363 -1.73 -1.63 -9.51
CA GLU A 363 -0.64 -2.61 -9.44
C GLU A 363 0.15 -2.61 -10.76
N MET A 364 1.46 -2.88 -10.70
CA MET A 364 2.25 -3.19 -11.90
C MET A 364 1.89 -4.57 -12.42
N ALA A 365 0.77 -4.69 -13.14
CA ALA A 365 0.36 -5.92 -13.80
C ALA A 365 -0.43 -5.62 -15.08
N ASN A 366 0.17 -5.87 -16.24
CA ASN A 366 -0.35 -5.45 -17.56
C ASN A 366 -0.60 -3.92 -17.71
N VAL A 367 0.10 -3.09 -16.92
CA VAL A 367 -0.05 -1.62 -16.92
C VAL A 367 1.22 -0.92 -17.41
N GLU A 368 1.04 0.14 -18.18
CA GLU A 368 2.03 1.14 -18.55
C GLU A 368 1.59 2.50 -17.98
N SER A 369 2.51 3.22 -17.33
CA SER A 369 2.25 4.56 -16.79
C SER A 369 3.32 5.56 -17.21
N GLY A 370 2.89 6.72 -17.68
CA GLY A 370 3.73 7.92 -17.80
C GLY A 370 3.32 8.94 -16.75
N SER A 371 4.28 9.44 -15.97
CA SER A 371 4.03 10.37 -14.86
C SER A 371 4.87 11.63 -14.98
N LEU A 372 4.28 12.79 -14.67
CA LEU A 372 4.95 14.08 -14.54
C LEU A 372 4.65 14.63 -13.16
N PHE A 373 5.61 15.26 -12.51
CA PHE A 373 5.38 15.84 -11.19
C PHE A 373 6.17 17.12 -10.96
N ALA A 374 5.62 17.95 -10.09
CA ALA A 374 6.31 19.06 -9.44
C ALA A 374 6.10 18.93 -7.94
N SER A 375 7.16 19.14 -7.17
CA SER A 375 7.08 19.12 -5.72
C SER A 375 7.79 20.33 -5.12
N TRP A 376 7.32 20.70 -3.94
CA TRP A 376 7.81 21.81 -3.17
C TRP A 376 7.99 21.37 -1.72
N GLN A 377 9.07 21.78 -1.09
CA GLN A 377 9.30 21.58 0.33
C GLN A 377 9.83 22.86 0.96
N MET A 378 9.37 23.19 2.16
CA MET A 378 9.87 24.32 2.93
C MET A 378 10.32 23.87 4.31
N ASN A 379 11.63 23.87 4.49
CA ASN A 379 12.30 23.37 5.69
C ASN A 379 11.83 21.94 6.01
N GLU A 380 11.65 21.62 7.28
CA GLU A 380 11.01 20.37 7.73
C GLU A 380 9.54 20.57 8.10
N GLU A 381 8.94 21.71 7.73
CA GLU A 381 7.59 22.11 8.17
C GLU A 381 6.51 21.83 7.13
N TYR A 382 6.82 21.93 5.84
CA TYR A 382 5.82 21.72 4.78
C TYR A 382 6.39 20.97 3.59
N ASP A 383 5.55 20.14 2.99
CA ASP A 383 5.76 19.67 1.62
C ASP A 383 4.46 19.65 0.82
N ALA A 384 4.60 19.70 -0.49
CA ALA A 384 3.53 19.56 -1.45
C ALA A 384 4.03 18.85 -2.72
N SER A 385 3.18 18.02 -3.32
CA SER A 385 3.43 17.32 -4.57
C SER A 385 2.19 17.40 -5.46
N LEU A 386 2.35 17.88 -6.69
CA LEU A 386 1.35 17.84 -7.75
C LEU A 386 1.84 16.86 -8.82
N ILE A 387 1.02 15.87 -9.13
CA ILE A 387 1.41 14.77 -10.02
C ILE A 387 0.33 14.58 -11.07
N TYR A 388 0.75 14.27 -12.28
CA TYR A 388 -0.11 13.84 -13.37
C TYR A 388 0.32 12.45 -13.84
N HIS A 389 -0.65 11.58 -14.07
CA HIS A 389 -0.45 10.24 -14.60
C HIS A 389 -1.28 10.03 -15.88
N LYS A 390 -0.73 9.25 -16.82
CA LYS A 390 -1.47 8.63 -17.93
C LYS A 390 -1.26 7.12 -17.86
N PHE A 391 -2.35 6.36 -17.82
CA PHE A 391 -2.34 4.91 -17.68
C PHE A 391 -2.82 4.23 -18.95
N ARG A 392 -2.14 3.14 -19.32
CA ARG A 392 -2.53 2.30 -20.46
C ARG A 392 -2.33 0.82 -20.13
N ARG A 393 -3.15 -0.05 -20.74
CA ARG A 393 -2.86 -1.48 -20.78
C ARG A 393 -1.74 -1.79 -21.75
N VAL A 394 -0.86 -2.71 -21.39
CA VAL A 394 0.17 -3.22 -22.30
C VAL A 394 -0.45 -4.16 -23.34
N ASP A 395 -1.29 -5.08 -22.89
CA ASP A 395 -2.16 -5.94 -23.70
C ASP A 395 -3.64 -5.54 -23.51
N GLY A 396 -4.31 -5.20 -24.62
CA GLY A 396 -5.68 -4.71 -24.58
C GLY A 396 -6.74 -5.81 -24.42
N ASN A 397 -6.35 -7.08 -24.46
CA ASN A 397 -7.26 -8.24 -24.34
C ASN A 397 -7.02 -9.01 -23.03
N THR A 398 -6.35 -8.38 -22.09
CA THR A 398 -6.07 -8.94 -20.76
C THR A 398 -6.46 -7.90 -19.72
N GLY A 399 -6.94 -8.37 -18.57
CA GLY A 399 -7.19 -7.52 -17.41
C GLY A 399 -5.90 -6.88 -16.88
N ILE A 400 -6.05 -6.03 -15.87
CA ILE A 400 -4.94 -5.50 -15.08
C ILE A 400 -4.92 -6.21 -13.72
N GLY A 401 -3.86 -6.01 -12.92
CA GLY A 401 -3.85 -6.43 -11.52
C GLY A 401 -4.73 -5.55 -10.65
N GLY A 402 -4.44 -5.53 -9.35
CA GLY A 402 -5.19 -4.73 -8.37
C GLY A 402 -5.28 -3.25 -8.77
N SER A 403 -6.44 -2.64 -8.52
CA SER A 403 -6.62 -1.19 -8.65
C SER A 403 -7.66 -0.66 -7.68
N GLY A 404 -7.61 0.64 -7.42
CA GLY A 404 -8.60 1.37 -6.65
C GLY A 404 -9.96 1.45 -7.35
N ILE A 405 -10.00 1.25 -8.67
CA ILE A 405 -11.23 1.27 -9.48
C ILE A 405 -11.84 -0.12 -9.54
N ASN A 406 -13.11 -0.24 -9.17
CA ASN A 406 -13.86 -1.49 -9.20
C ASN A 406 -15.19 -1.33 -9.94
N ALA A 407 -15.13 -1.00 -11.23
CA ALA A 407 -16.33 -0.97 -12.06
C ALA A 407 -16.95 -2.37 -12.14
N VAL A 408 -18.26 -2.46 -11.93
CA VAL A 408 -19.02 -3.72 -11.94
C VAL A 408 -20.13 -3.68 -12.99
N ARG A 409 -20.72 -4.85 -13.27
CA ARG A 409 -21.89 -5.02 -14.12
C ARG A 409 -22.94 -5.79 -13.35
N GLU A 410 -24.12 -5.21 -13.23
CA GLU A 410 -25.31 -5.88 -12.70
C GLU A 410 -25.81 -6.96 -13.69
N ASN A 411 -26.02 -8.18 -13.18
CA ASN A 411 -26.46 -9.32 -13.98
C ASN A 411 -28.00 -9.46 -13.95
N GLY A 412 -28.71 -8.69 -14.78
CA GLY A 412 -30.15 -8.88 -14.99
C GLY A 412 -30.99 -8.60 -13.74
N ASN A 413 -32.02 -9.41 -13.47
CA ASN A 413 -32.97 -9.22 -12.36
C ASN A 413 -32.49 -9.78 -11.00
N SER A 414 -31.22 -10.14 -10.86
CA SER A 414 -30.63 -10.57 -9.59
C SER A 414 -29.72 -9.48 -9.03
N ASN A 415 -29.71 -9.29 -7.71
CA ASN A 415 -28.80 -8.37 -7.00
C ASN A 415 -27.34 -8.87 -7.03
N THR A 416 -26.93 -9.55 -8.09
CA THR A 416 -25.58 -10.11 -8.27
C THR A 416 -24.79 -9.27 -9.25
N PHE A 417 -23.59 -8.90 -8.83
CA PHE A 417 -22.65 -8.07 -9.58
C PHE A 417 -21.48 -8.94 -10.06
N SER A 418 -21.03 -8.72 -11.28
CA SER A 418 -19.76 -9.24 -11.80
C SER A 418 -18.83 -8.06 -12.06
N SER A 419 -17.50 -8.22 -11.96
CA SER A 419 -16.59 -7.15 -12.37
C SER A 419 -16.90 -6.76 -13.83
N LEU A 420 -16.94 -5.45 -14.13
CA LEU A 420 -17.10 -4.98 -15.49
C LEU A 420 -15.77 -5.23 -16.19
N PRO A 421 -15.68 -6.21 -17.10
CA PRO A 421 -14.42 -6.46 -17.79
C PRO A 421 -14.06 -5.21 -18.59
N LEU A 422 -12.79 -4.84 -18.60
CA LEU A 422 -12.31 -3.77 -19.47
C LEU A 422 -12.53 -4.13 -20.95
N GLU A 423 -12.89 -3.16 -21.79
CA GLU A 423 -13.26 -3.41 -23.20
C GLU A 423 -12.11 -4.03 -24.00
N ASP A 424 -12.28 -5.25 -24.52
CA ASP A 424 -11.23 -5.91 -25.31
C ASP A 424 -10.74 -5.04 -26.48
N GLY A 425 -9.43 -4.98 -26.65
CA GLY A 425 -8.75 -4.18 -27.66
C GLY A 425 -8.48 -2.72 -27.25
N ARG A 426 -9.10 -2.21 -26.17
CA ARG A 426 -8.92 -0.81 -25.70
C ARG A 426 -7.79 -0.66 -24.69
N LYS A 427 -6.75 0.09 -25.03
CA LYS A 427 -5.60 0.24 -24.12
C LYS A 427 -5.66 1.45 -23.21
N ASP A 428 -6.56 2.40 -23.40
CA ASP A 428 -6.57 3.62 -22.60
C ASP A 428 -7.30 3.41 -21.27
N LEU A 429 -6.55 3.31 -20.17
CA LEU A 429 -7.12 3.17 -18.83
C LEU A 429 -7.61 4.53 -18.31
N GLY A 430 -6.87 5.61 -18.58
CA GLY A 430 -7.29 6.92 -18.12
C GLY A 430 -6.14 7.83 -17.74
N GLN A 431 -6.49 8.92 -17.07
CA GLN A 431 -5.58 9.96 -16.61
C GLN A 431 -5.88 10.30 -15.16
N GLU A 432 -4.88 10.71 -14.40
CA GLU A 432 -5.07 11.11 -13.01
C GLU A 432 -4.26 12.36 -12.67
N MET A 433 -4.81 13.19 -11.79
CA MET A 433 -4.09 14.29 -11.17
C MET A 433 -4.16 14.18 -9.65
N ASP A 434 -3.00 14.13 -9.02
CA ASP A 434 -2.86 14.01 -7.57
C ASP A 434 -2.29 15.28 -6.95
N LEU A 435 -2.81 15.61 -5.78
CA LEU A 435 -2.30 16.65 -4.90
C LEU A 435 -2.07 16.07 -3.50
N VAL A 436 -0.83 16.11 -3.05
CA VAL A 436 -0.46 15.81 -1.67
C VAL A 436 0.10 17.07 -1.03
N VAL A 437 -0.40 17.46 0.14
CA VAL A 437 0.09 18.61 0.91
C VAL A 437 0.19 18.22 2.37
N THR A 438 1.35 18.43 2.98
CA THR A 438 1.57 18.12 4.39
C THR A 438 2.14 19.31 5.13
N LYS A 439 1.60 19.53 6.33
CA LYS A 439 2.21 20.37 7.35
C LYS A 439 2.67 19.48 8.49
N TYR A 440 3.93 19.58 8.84
CA TYR A 440 4.55 18.90 9.96
C TYR A 440 4.59 19.80 11.19
N PHE A 441 4.31 19.21 12.34
CA PHE A 441 4.40 19.82 13.66
C PHE A 441 5.38 18.98 14.48
N LYS A 442 6.39 19.62 15.09
CA LYS A 442 7.42 19.05 16.00
C LYS A 442 7.80 17.57 15.77
N GLN A 443 9.07 17.35 15.46
CA GLN A 443 9.64 16.00 15.43
C GLN A 443 9.95 15.50 16.84
N GLY A 444 9.50 14.29 17.17
CA GLY A 444 10.12 13.47 18.21
C GLY A 444 11.15 12.56 17.56
N LEU A 445 12.30 12.37 18.21
CA LEU A 445 13.28 11.38 17.78
C LEU A 445 12.77 10.00 18.21
N LEU A 446 12.53 9.11 17.24
CA LEU A 446 12.29 7.70 17.52
C LEU A 446 13.61 6.93 17.48
N PRO A 447 13.80 5.90 18.33
CA PRO A 447 14.91 4.96 18.20
C PRO A 447 15.01 4.39 16.78
N ALA A 448 16.23 4.14 16.30
CA ALA A 448 16.48 3.63 14.95
C ALA A 448 15.75 2.30 14.67
N SER A 449 15.59 1.45 15.69
CA SER A 449 14.86 0.17 15.61
C SER A 449 13.37 0.34 15.30
N LEU A 450 12.78 1.48 15.65
CA LEU A 450 11.38 1.85 15.45
C LEU A 450 11.15 2.72 14.20
N SER A 451 12.22 3.14 13.52
CA SER A 451 12.13 4.07 12.38
C SER A 451 11.24 3.57 11.24
N GLN A 452 11.15 2.26 11.06
CA GLN A 452 10.30 1.63 10.05
C GLN A 452 8.86 1.43 10.52
N SER A 453 8.63 1.18 11.81
CA SER A 453 7.29 0.93 12.40
C SER A 453 6.34 2.13 12.29
N PHE A 454 6.87 3.30 11.94
CA PHE A 454 6.12 4.52 11.78
C PHE A 454 6.37 5.13 10.41
N ASP A 455 5.30 5.36 9.64
CA ASP A 455 5.41 6.04 8.34
C ASP A 455 5.97 7.46 8.48
N GLU A 456 5.66 8.16 9.58
CA GLU A 456 6.05 9.56 9.78
C GLU A 456 6.31 9.93 11.25
N PRO A 457 7.57 10.16 11.70
CA PRO A 457 7.91 10.37 13.12
C PRO A 457 7.42 11.70 13.73
N SER A 458 6.77 12.56 12.95
CA SER A 458 6.28 13.88 13.40
C SER A 458 4.76 13.87 13.55
N ALA A 459 4.24 14.77 14.40
CA ALA A 459 2.84 15.14 14.27
C ALA A 459 2.62 15.86 12.94
N LEU A 460 1.47 15.69 12.29
CA LEU A 460 1.22 16.26 10.98
C LEU A 460 -0.26 16.43 10.67
N VAL A 461 -0.53 17.29 9.70
CA VAL A 461 -1.80 17.37 8.97
C VAL A 461 -1.47 17.18 7.49
N ARG A 462 -2.08 16.19 6.85
CA ARG A 462 -1.83 15.84 5.45
C ARG A 462 -3.14 15.74 4.68
N LEU A 463 -3.17 16.33 3.49
CA LEU A 463 -4.16 16.07 2.45
C LEU A 463 -3.49 15.17 1.40
N ARG A 464 -4.19 14.10 0.99
CA ARG A 464 -3.90 13.31 -0.20
C ARG A 464 -5.16 13.27 -1.05
N ALA A 465 -5.13 13.77 -2.27
CA ALA A 465 -6.29 13.76 -3.16
C ALA A 465 -5.87 13.36 -4.57
N GLY A 466 -6.64 12.47 -5.19
CA GLY A 466 -6.51 12.08 -6.59
C GLY A 466 -7.83 12.24 -7.32
N VAL A 467 -7.77 12.73 -8.56
CA VAL A 467 -8.91 12.80 -9.47
C VAL A 467 -8.58 12.00 -10.72
N PHE A 468 -9.27 10.88 -10.88
CA PHE A 468 -9.14 9.96 -11.99
C PHE A 468 -10.19 10.26 -13.06
N LYS A 469 -9.76 10.30 -14.31
CA LYS A 469 -10.61 10.38 -15.50
C LYS A 469 -10.49 9.05 -16.25
N PRO A 470 -11.54 8.20 -16.24
CA PRO A 470 -11.55 6.94 -16.99
C PRO A 470 -11.30 7.16 -18.49
N GLY A 471 -10.54 6.24 -19.09
CA GLY A 471 -10.31 6.18 -20.52
C GLY A 471 -11.26 5.20 -21.23
N ASP A 472 -11.07 5.04 -22.54
CA ASP A 472 -11.91 4.19 -23.39
C ASP A 472 -11.97 2.71 -22.97
N ALA A 473 -11.08 2.22 -22.10
CA ALA A 473 -11.12 0.84 -21.62
C ALA A 473 -12.29 0.55 -20.66
N TYR A 474 -12.92 1.57 -20.07
CA TYR A 474 -13.99 1.41 -19.08
C TYR A 474 -15.41 1.34 -19.65
N HIS A 475 -15.56 1.10 -20.96
CA HIS A 475 -16.84 1.13 -21.69
C HIS A 475 -17.54 2.51 -21.67
N ASN A 476 -18.64 2.62 -22.41
CA ASN A 476 -19.51 3.80 -22.38
C ASN A 476 -20.51 3.70 -21.22
N GLY A 477 -20.86 4.82 -20.61
CA GLY A 477 -21.86 4.89 -19.54
C GLY A 477 -21.31 4.80 -18.12
N VAL A 478 -19.98 4.78 -17.97
CA VAL A 478 -19.30 5.04 -16.70
C VAL A 478 -19.16 6.54 -16.45
N ASP A 479 -18.94 6.92 -15.20
CA ASP A 479 -18.73 8.31 -14.81
C ASP A 479 -17.51 8.94 -15.50
N GLU A 480 -17.62 10.26 -15.74
CA GLU A 480 -16.54 11.02 -16.38
C GLU A 480 -15.33 11.21 -15.46
N TYR A 481 -15.56 11.21 -14.15
CA TYR A 481 -14.55 11.46 -13.13
C TYR A 481 -14.85 10.63 -11.87
N MET A 482 -13.79 10.14 -11.25
CA MET A 482 -13.79 9.56 -9.92
C MET A 482 -12.76 10.31 -9.09
N HIS A 483 -13.03 10.50 -7.80
CA HIS A 483 -12.07 11.10 -6.90
C HIS A 483 -11.93 10.30 -5.62
N ARG A 484 -10.73 10.39 -5.03
CA ARG A 484 -10.44 9.93 -3.68
C ARG A 484 -9.62 10.98 -2.96
N ALA A 485 -10.11 11.47 -1.84
CA ALA A 485 -9.45 12.45 -1.01
C ALA A 485 -9.44 11.99 0.46
N VAL A 486 -8.27 12.08 1.08
CA VAL A 486 -8.03 11.71 2.47
C VAL A 486 -7.33 12.87 3.19
N VAL A 487 -7.87 13.27 4.34
CA VAL A 487 -7.23 14.20 5.26
C VAL A 487 -6.85 13.44 6.52
N ASP A 488 -5.55 13.38 6.80
CA ASP A 488 -4.97 12.73 7.96
C ASP A 488 -4.45 13.78 8.95
N VAL A 489 -4.84 13.65 10.22
CA VAL A 489 -4.34 14.45 11.35
C VAL A 489 -3.70 13.49 12.33
N ILE A 490 -2.37 13.49 12.43
CA ILE A 490 -1.61 12.52 13.23
C ILE A 490 -0.88 13.25 14.35
N TRP A 491 -1.11 12.85 15.60
CA TRP A 491 -0.41 13.33 16.79
C TRP A 491 0.20 12.16 17.55
N ARG A 492 1.30 12.42 18.25
CA ARG A 492 2.07 11.40 18.98
C ARG A 492 2.34 11.90 20.40
N PHE A 493 2.18 11.02 21.38
CA PHE A 493 2.36 11.30 22.80
C PHE A 493 3.31 10.30 23.45
#